data_AF-A0ABC8RT61-F1
#
_entry.id   AF-A0ABC8RT61-F1
#
_cell.length_a   1.000
_cell.length_b   1.000
_cell.length_c   1.000
_cell.angle_alpha   90.00
_cell.angle_beta   90.00
_cell.angle_gamma   90.00
#
_symmetry.space_group_name_H-M   'P 1'
#
loop_
_entity.id
_entity.type
_entity.pdbx_description
1 polymer ?
#
loop_
_entity_poly.entity_id
_entity_poly.type
_entity_poly.pdbx_seq_one_letter_code
_entity_poly.pdbx_strand_id
1 'polypeptide(L)'
;MILLNVLHFDHANIKNISSEDDYPSELKSGNITAAFPELPYSKAFMNQFCEGYTVATLPDGVVHRFGGFGFVSSNCGLGMVLEYVWLIFCYVHNGKEADAGA
;
A
#
# COMPACT_ATOMS: atom_id res chain seq x y z
N MET A 1 10.51 7.16 -5.42
CA MET A 1 11.92 6.97 -5.00
C MET A 1 12.32 5.49 -4.95
N ILE A 2 11.52 4.59 -4.35
CA ILE A 2 11.85 3.14 -4.25
C ILE A 2 12.03 2.48 -5.62
N LEU A 3 11.13 2.72 -6.58
CA LEU A 3 11.24 2.15 -7.93
C LEU A 3 12.56 2.52 -8.64
N LEU A 4 13.05 3.74 -8.46
CA LEU A 4 14.28 4.22 -9.08
C LEU A 4 15.53 3.76 -8.34
N ASN A 5 15.59 3.95 -7.01
CA ASN A 5 16.81 3.76 -6.24
C ASN A 5 17.04 2.33 -5.74
N VAL A 6 15.99 1.54 -5.57
CA VAL A 6 16.08 0.18 -5.00
C VAL A 6 15.86 -0.86 -6.08
N LEU A 7 14.81 -0.68 -6.88
CA LEU A 7 14.45 -1.62 -7.93
C LEU A 7 15.09 -1.28 -9.28
N HIS A 8 15.77 -0.13 -9.37
CA HIS A 8 16.53 0.29 -10.55
C HIS A 8 15.70 0.34 -11.85
N PHE A 9 14.41 0.68 -11.74
CA PHE A 9 13.58 0.94 -12.92
C PHE A 9 14.09 2.18 -13.67
N ASP A 10 14.08 2.11 -14.99
CA ASP A 10 14.35 3.27 -15.82
C ASP A 10 13.25 4.33 -15.64
N HIS A 11 13.65 5.59 -15.51
CA HIS A 11 12.72 6.69 -15.28
C HIS A 11 11.68 6.84 -16.41
N ALA A 12 12.05 6.51 -17.65
CA ALA A 12 11.14 6.54 -18.80
C ALA A 12 10.02 5.49 -18.72
N ASN A 13 10.21 4.44 -17.92
CA ASN A 13 9.22 3.37 -17.71
C ASN A 13 8.33 3.61 -16.49
N ILE A 14 8.51 4.73 -15.78
CA ILE A 14 7.71 5.07 -14.59
C ILE A 14 6.69 6.12 -14.99
N LYS A 15 5.42 5.76 -14.84
CA LYS A 15 4.29 6.68 -15.01
C LYS A 15 3.70 7.06 -13.66
N ASN A 16 3.53 8.36 -13.43
CA ASN A 16 2.84 8.86 -12.26
C ASN A 16 1.33 8.82 -12.51
N ILE A 17 0.58 8.13 -11.65
CA ILE A 17 -0.87 8.07 -11.67
C ILE A 17 -1.38 8.83 -10.45
N SER A 18 -2.21 9.84 -10.68
CA SER A 18 -2.64 10.78 -9.63
C SER A 18 -3.81 10.26 -8.79
N SER A 19 -4.70 9.45 -9.36
CA SER A 19 -5.84 8.87 -8.66
C SER A 19 -5.79 7.35 -8.66
N GLU A 20 -6.20 6.74 -7.55
CA GLU A 20 -6.33 5.28 -7.46
C GLU A 20 -7.42 4.74 -8.43
N ASP A 21 -8.45 5.54 -8.69
CA ASP A 21 -9.54 5.20 -9.61
C ASP A 21 -9.09 5.04 -11.06
N ASP A 22 -7.92 5.57 -11.42
CA ASP A 22 -7.39 5.52 -12.79
C ASP A 22 -6.71 4.16 -13.10
N TYR A 23 -6.25 3.44 -12.08
CA TYR A 23 -5.52 2.17 -12.24
C TYR A 23 -6.24 1.15 -13.14
N PRO A 24 -7.55 0.88 -12.98
CA PRO A 24 -8.26 -0.08 -13.82
C PRO A 24 -8.19 0.29 -15.31
N SER A 25 -8.36 1.57 -15.63
CA SER A 25 -8.38 2.07 -17.01
C SER A 25 -6.98 2.06 -17.64
N GLU A 26 -5.95 2.43 -16.87
CA GLU A 26 -4.56 2.48 -17.31
C GLU A 26 -3.97 1.08 -17.51
N LEU A 27 -4.33 0.13 -16.64
CA LEU A 27 -3.97 -1.29 -16.79
C LEU A 27 -4.67 -1.92 -17.99
N LYS A 28 -5.98 -1.67 -18.16
CA LYS A 28 -6.75 -2.24 -19.29
C LYS A 28 -6.31 -1.70 -20.65
N SER A 29 -5.94 -0.43 -20.72
CA SER A 29 -5.45 0.19 -21.96
C SER A 29 -4.00 -0.20 -22.28
N GLY A 30 -3.27 -0.81 -21.35
CA GLY A 30 -1.85 -1.15 -21.51
C GLY A 30 -0.93 0.07 -21.41
N ASN A 31 -1.45 1.20 -20.92
CA ASN A 31 -0.66 2.40 -20.67
C ASN A 31 0.34 2.19 -19.53
N ILE A 32 -0.01 1.30 -18.60
CA ILE A 32 0.89 0.71 -17.61
C ILE A 32 0.73 -0.82 -17.63
N THR A 33 1.83 -1.54 -17.43
CA THR A 33 1.83 -3.01 -17.38
C THR A 33 1.65 -3.55 -15.96
N ALA A 34 2.10 -2.78 -14.97
CA ALA A 34 2.05 -3.15 -13.55
C ALA A 34 1.94 -1.89 -12.69
N ALA A 35 1.37 -2.04 -11.51
CA ALA A 35 1.29 -1.01 -10.49
C ALA A 35 1.94 -1.51 -9.20
N PHE A 36 2.50 -0.57 -8.41
CA PHE A 36 3.16 -0.86 -7.13
C PHE A 36 2.47 -0.12 -5.98
N PRO A 37 1.17 -0.39 -5.69
CA PRO A 37 0.49 0.17 -4.52
C PRO A 37 0.98 -0.50 -3.23
N GLU A 38 0.77 0.16 -2.08
CA GLU A 38 1.01 -0.47 -0.78
C GLU A 38 0.09 -1.68 -0.59
N LEU A 39 0.52 -2.66 0.21
CA LEU A 39 -0.23 -3.90 0.47
C LEU A 39 -1.73 -3.72 0.79
N PRO A 40 -2.14 -2.83 1.71
CA PRO A 40 -3.57 -2.64 2.01
C PRO A 40 -4.37 -2.11 0.81
N TYR A 41 -3.80 -1.19 0.02
CA TYR A 41 -4.44 -0.72 -1.21
C TYR A 41 -4.52 -1.83 -2.26
N SER A 42 -3.47 -2.64 -2.41
CA SER A 42 -3.49 -3.80 -3.31
C SER A 42 -4.59 -4.81 -2.93
N LYS A 43 -4.81 -5.02 -1.62
CA LYS A 43 -5.85 -5.91 -1.12
C LYS A 43 -7.24 -5.35 -1.39
N ALA A 44 -7.47 -4.06 -1.12
CA ALA A 44 -8.73 -3.40 -1.42
C ALA A 44 -9.05 -3.44 -2.92
N PHE A 45 -8.06 -3.20 -3.77
CA PHE A 45 -8.18 -3.28 -5.22
C PHE A 45 -8.59 -4.69 -5.68
N MET A 46 -7.92 -5.74 -5.20
CA MET A 46 -8.25 -7.12 -5.59
C MET A 46 -9.62 -7.57 -5.08
N ASN A 47 -10.07 -7.09 -3.92
CA ASN A 47 -11.43 -7.33 -3.44
C ASN A 47 -12.48 -6.65 -4.33
N GLN A 48 -12.20 -5.42 -4.79
CA GLN A 48 -13.09 -4.69 -5.69
C GLN A 48 -13.12 -5.30 -7.09
N PHE A 49 -11.98 -5.80 -7.56
CA PHE A 49 -11.81 -6.39 -8.89
C PHE A 49 -11.37 -7.85 -8.80
N CYS A 50 -12.33 -8.74 -8.51
CA CYS A 50 -12.06 -10.17 -8.30
C CYS A 50 -11.47 -10.91 -9.51
N GLU A 51 -11.65 -10.39 -10.74
CA GLU A 51 -11.20 -11.02 -11.98
C GLU A 51 -10.45 -10.02 -12.88
N GLY A 52 -9.54 -10.53 -13.72
CA GLY A 52 -8.82 -9.75 -14.72
C GLY A 52 -7.51 -9.11 -14.25
N TYR A 53 -7.20 -9.23 -12.96
CA TYR A 53 -5.95 -8.74 -12.37
C TYR A 53 -5.30 -9.84 -11.53
N THR A 54 -3.98 -9.74 -11.37
CA THR A 54 -3.21 -10.68 -10.57
C THR A 54 -2.11 -9.94 -9.83
N VAL A 55 -1.81 -10.41 -8.61
CA VAL A 55 -0.67 -9.93 -7.85
C VAL A 55 0.57 -10.64 -8.39
N ALA A 56 1.48 -9.88 -9.00
CA ALA A 56 2.75 -10.41 -9.46
C ALA A 56 3.68 -10.65 -8.26
N THR A 57 4.00 -11.92 -7.99
CA THR A 57 5.11 -12.30 -7.12
C THR A 57 6.41 -12.26 -7.89
N LEU A 58 7.47 -11.77 -7.26
CA LEU A 58 8.82 -11.82 -7.83
C LEU A 58 9.31 -13.28 -7.91
N PRO A 59 10.32 -13.58 -8.75
CA PRO A 59 10.83 -14.94 -8.95
C PRO A 59 11.34 -15.63 -7.68
N ASP A 60 11.70 -14.87 -6.65
CA ASP A 60 12.12 -15.33 -5.33
C ASP A 60 10.95 -15.48 -4.34
N GLY A 61 9.70 -15.26 -4.80
CA GLY A 61 8.49 -15.35 -3.99
C GLY A 61 8.29 -14.17 -3.04
N VAL A 62 9.14 -13.13 -3.12
CA VAL A 62 9.07 -11.99 -2.22
C VAL A 62 8.08 -10.97 -2.77
N VAL A 63 7.10 -10.59 -1.96
CA VAL A 63 6.34 -9.36 -2.18
C VAL A 63 7.16 -8.25 -1.52
N HIS A 64 7.60 -7.24 -2.28
CA HIS A 64 8.27 -6.09 -1.68
C HIS A 64 7.34 -5.43 -0.68
N ARG A 65 7.60 -5.70 0.61
CA ARG A 65 6.80 -5.20 1.71
C ARG A 65 7.22 -3.77 1.98
N PHE A 66 6.32 -2.85 1.69
CA PHE A 66 6.43 -1.47 2.13
C PHE A 66 6.18 -1.36 3.64
N GLY A 67 6.43 -0.18 4.22
CA GLY A 67 6.34 0.06 5.66
C GLY A 67 4.93 -0.13 6.24
N GLY A 68 4.76 0.22 7.51
CA GLY A 68 3.45 0.29 8.15
C GLY A 68 2.90 1.71 8.16
N PHE A 69 1.58 1.84 8.30
CA PHE A 69 0.95 3.13 8.58
C PHE A 69 1.17 3.53 10.05
N GLY A 70 1.34 4.82 10.28
CA GLY A 70 1.49 5.39 11.61
C GLY A 70 0.87 6.78 11.67
N PHE A 71 0.46 7.17 12.88
CA PHE A 71 -0.08 8.50 13.13
C PHE A 71 1.06 9.48 13.42
N VAL A 72 1.01 10.66 12.82
CA VAL A 72 1.95 11.76 13.11
C VAL A 72 1.20 12.88 13.83
N SER A 73 1.78 13.38 14.92
CA SER A 73 1.25 14.51 15.69
C SER A 73 2.28 15.63 15.73
N SER A 74 1.83 16.87 15.47
CA SER A 74 2.67 18.07 15.51
C SER A 74 2.95 18.56 16.93
N ASN A 75 2.27 18.01 17.94
CA ASN A 75 2.43 18.44 19.32
C ASN A 75 3.56 17.64 20.00
N CYS A 76 4.63 18.35 20.40
CA CYS A 76 5.83 17.78 21.00
C CYS A 76 5.65 17.37 22.49
N GLY A 77 4.47 16.89 22.87
CA GLY A 77 4.15 16.42 24.22
C GLY A 77 4.11 14.90 24.27
N LEU A 78 5.10 14.29 24.94
CA LEU A 78 5.23 12.83 25.11
C LEU A 78 3.96 12.16 25.68
N GLY A 79 3.18 12.90 26.47
CA GLY A 79 1.98 12.40 27.14
C GLY A 79 0.83 12.00 26.20
N MET A 80 0.66 12.69 25.06
CA MET A 80 -0.39 12.29 24.10
C MET A 80 0.03 11.07 23.28
N VAL A 81 1.29 10.99 22.86
CA VAL A 81 1.76 9.92 21.96
C VAL A 81 1.69 8.54 22.63
N LEU A 82 2.00 8.44 23.93
CA LEU A 82 1.98 7.17 24.64
C LEU A 82 0.57 6.58 24.80
N GLU A 83 -0.43 7.43 25.09
CA GLU A 83 -1.84 7.02 25.15
C GLU A 83 -2.32 6.48 23.79
N TYR A 84 -1.97 7.18 22.69
CA TYR A 84 -2.32 6.72 21.34
C TYR A 84 -1.66 5.39 20.99
N VAL A 85 -0.38 5.19 21.34
CA VAL A 85 0.31 3.92 21.10
C VAL A 85 -0.34 2.78 21.89
N TRP A 86 -0.72 3.02 23.15
CA TRP A 86 -1.41 2.02 23.96
C TRP A 86 -2.80 1.69 23.40
N LEU A 87 -3.55 2.71 22.95
CA LEU A 87 -4.84 2.53 22.29
C LEU A 87 -4.69 1.69 21.00
N ILE A 88 -3.69 1.98 20.17
CA ILE A 88 -3.40 1.19 18.96
C ILE A 88 -3.04 -0.25 19.34
N PHE A 89 -2.18 -0.44 20.33
CA PHE A 89 -1.81 -1.77 20.80
C PHE A 89 -3.03 -2.56 21.31
N CYS A 90 -3.87 -1.94 22.14
CA CYS A 90 -5.13 -2.54 22.59
C CYS A 90 -6.06 -2.84 21.41
N TYR A 91 -6.19 -1.92 20.45
CA TYR A 91 -7.05 -2.10 19.28
C TYR A 91 -6.63 -3.31 18.44
N VAL A 92 -5.32 -3.41 18.14
CA VAL A 92 -4.73 -4.53 17.39
C VAL A 92 -4.83 -5.84 18.19
N HIS A 93 -4.49 -5.83 19.49
CA HIS A 93 -4.51 -7.04 20.32
C HIS A 93 -5.93 -7.57 20.56
N ASN A 94 -6.95 -6.72 20.52
CA ASN A 94 -8.35 -7.14 20.58
C ASN A 94 -8.90 -7.59 19.22
N GLY A 95 -8.07 -7.64 18.16
CA GLY A 95 -8.44 -8.16 16.85
C GLY A 95 -9.36 -7.24 16.04
N LYS A 96 -9.51 -5.98 16.44
CA LYS A 96 -10.41 -5.00 15.80
C LYS A 96 -9.82 -4.31 14.56
N GLU A 97 -8.59 -4.65 14.20
CA GLU A 97 -7.91 -4.13 13.00
C GLU A 97 -7.99 -5.13 11.83
N ALA A 98 -8.31 -6.40 12.09
CA ALA A 98 -8.29 -7.44 11.07
C ALA A 98 -9.43 -7.33 10.03
N ASP A 99 -10.34 -6.37 10.20
CA ASP A 99 -11.62 -6.20 9.51
C ASP A 99 -11.69 -4.96 8.58
N ALA A 100 -10.66 -4.10 8.54
CA ALA A 100 -10.66 -2.88 7.70
C ALA A 100 -10.38 -3.13 6.20
N GLY A 101 -10.70 -4.32 5.69
CA GLY A 101 -10.46 -4.70 4.29
C GLY A 101 -11.50 -5.68 3.75
N ALA A 102 -12.76 -5.49 4.12
CA ALA A 102 -13.92 -6.12 3.48
C ALA A 102 -14.54 -5.15 2.47
#